data_AF-A0A2H5DZA6-F1
#
_entry.id   AF-A0A2H5DZA6-F1
#
_cell.length_a   1.000
_cell.length_b   1.000
_cell.length_c   1.000
_cell.angle_alpha   90.00
_cell.angle_beta   90.00
_cell.angle_gamma   90.00
#
_symmetry.space_group_name_H-M   'P 1'
#
loop_
_entity.id
_entity.type
_entity.pdbx_description
1 polymer ?
#
loop_
_entity_poly.entity_id
_entity_poly.type
_entity_poly.pdbx_seq_one_letter_code
_entity_poly.pdbx_strand_id
1 'polypeptide(L)'
;MKKLLCAIAASMMLFTMSAEAKSLNSGQSLSINDRVYSDNGQYFLAMQADGNLVFYGPSGALWASNTVGSGAIQAMMQPDGRLVLYRPGGAVVWQLNTGWGGSFLNVQSDGNLVFYRLKPVWDSHTSDPATMQNLPSQTFMPPAHIAPGNSYTVGQYFLIFQTDGNMVLYKNGSQIIWSSGTTGSGATDAWMQADGNFVIYANGSPVWKTNTAGTPNPYLALQADGNLVIYSQVPVWDRTHGPLQQTR
;
A
#
# COMPACT_ATOMS: atom_id res chain seq x y z
N MET A 1 51.69 -8.63 27.83
CA MET A 1 50.53 -9.56 27.92
C MET A 1 49.50 -9.11 26.89
N LYS A 2 49.11 -10.02 26.00
CA LYS A 2 48.33 -9.77 24.77
C LYS A 2 46.89 -9.36 25.13
N LYS A 3 46.38 -8.26 24.56
CA LYS A 3 44.93 -7.95 24.56
C LYS A 3 44.27 -8.76 23.44
N LEU A 4 43.40 -9.68 23.81
CA LEU A 4 42.61 -10.49 22.91
C LEU A 4 41.48 -9.62 22.34
N LEU A 5 41.48 -9.37 21.02
CA LEU A 5 40.30 -8.85 20.32
C LEU A 5 39.30 -10.00 20.16
N CYS A 6 38.10 -9.84 20.72
CA CYS A 6 36.97 -10.71 20.44
C CYS A 6 36.24 -10.15 19.21
N ALA A 7 36.51 -10.69 18.04
CA ALA A 7 35.75 -10.40 16.82
C ALA A 7 34.51 -11.31 16.80
N ILE A 8 33.34 -10.75 17.10
CA ILE A 8 32.07 -11.43 16.87
C ILE A 8 31.77 -11.30 15.37
N ALA A 9 31.98 -12.39 14.63
CA ALA A 9 31.51 -12.52 13.27
C ALA A 9 29.98 -12.63 13.30
N ALA A 10 29.29 -11.54 12.96
CA ALA A 10 27.85 -11.58 12.69
C ALA A 10 27.65 -12.32 11.35
N SER A 11 27.20 -13.57 11.44
CA SER A 11 26.74 -14.33 10.28
C SER A 11 25.49 -13.64 9.71
N MET A 12 25.65 -12.96 8.60
CA MET A 12 24.54 -12.33 7.87
C MET A 12 23.80 -13.44 7.11
N MET A 13 22.80 -14.05 7.75
CA MET A 13 21.86 -14.91 7.05
C MET A 13 21.04 -14.03 6.10
N LEU A 14 21.35 -14.11 4.81
CA LEU A 14 20.50 -13.61 3.74
C LEU A 14 19.28 -14.53 3.62
N PHE A 15 18.20 -14.16 4.31
CA PHE A 15 16.89 -14.68 3.96
C PHE A 15 16.45 -13.96 2.69
N THR A 16 16.26 -14.70 1.61
CA THR A 16 15.48 -14.21 0.48
C THR A 16 14.04 -14.09 0.97
N MET A 17 13.69 -12.92 1.52
CA MET A 17 12.30 -12.55 1.74
C MET A 17 11.64 -12.52 0.36
N SER A 18 10.84 -13.54 0.05
CA SER A 18 9.84 -13.39 -1.00
C SER A 18 9.01 -12.18 -0.61
N ALA A 19 8.91 -11.18 -1.49
CA ALA A 19 7.99 -10.06 -1.33
C ALA A 19 6.53 -10.52 -1.57
N GLU A 20 6.18 -11.68 -1.03
CA GLU A 20 4.80 -12.13 -0.97
C GLU A 20 4.05 -11.25 0.01
N ALA A 21 2.93 -10.74 -0.46
CA ALA A 21 2.37 -9.48 -0.04
C ALA A 21 2.15 -9.39 1.47
N LYS A 22 2.47 -8.23 2.05
CA LYS A 22 2.09 -7.81 3.41
C LYS A 22 0.58 -7.65 3.54
N SER A 23 -0.08 -7.49 2.40
CA SER A 23 -1.49 -7.16 2.28
C SER A 23 -2.19 -8.15 1.37
N LEU A 24 -3.45 -8.45 1.70
CA LEU A 24 -4.39 -8.99 0.73
C LEU A 24 -5.14 -7.80 0.14
N ASN A 25 -4.73 -7.37 -1.05
CA ASN A 25 -5.34 -6.21 -1.71
C ASN A 25 -6.75 -6.54 -2.22
N SER A 26 -7.54 -5.49 -2.44
CA SER A 26 -8.83 -5.59 -3.13
C SER A 26 -8.72 -6.40 -4.43
N GLY A 27 -9.60 -7.39 -4.60
CA GLY A 27 -9.61 -8.33 -5.73
C GLY A 27 -8.69 -9.55 -5.57
N GLN A 28 -7.79 -9.58 -4.59
CA GLN A 28 -6.88 -10.71 -4.37
C GLN A 28 -7.51 -11.80 -3.52
N SER A 29 -7.01 -13.02 -3.68
CA SER A 29 -7.44 -14.19 -2.92
C SER A 29 -6.27 -15.00 -2.36
N LEU A 30 -6.55 -15.73 -1.29
CA LEU A 30 -5.72 -16.81 -0.75
C LEU A 30 -6.45 -18.13 -0.93
N SER A 31 -5.79 -19.08 -1.57
CA SER A 31 -6.26 -20.47 -1.64
C SER A 31 -5.79 -21.25 -0.42
N ILE A 32 -6.30 -22.46 -0.23
CA ILE A 32 -5.79 -23.38 0.79
C ILE A 32 -4.26 -23.46 0.75
N ASN A 33 -3.66 -23.40 1.94
CA ASN A 33 -2.23 -23.39 2.24
C ASN A 33 -1.48 -22.11 1.86
N ASP A 34 -2.09 -21.17 1.14
CA ASP A 34 -1.49 -19.86 0.87
C ASP A 34 -1.39 -19.04 2.15
N ARG A 35 -0.37 -18.18 2.18
CA ARG A 35 -0.06 -17.32 3.33
C ARG A 35 0.30 -15.90 2.90
N VAL A 36 0.02 -14.95 3.78
CA VAL A 36 0.38 -13.53 3.67
C VAL A 36 1.15 -13.19 4.94
N TYR A 37 2.42 -12.80 4.82
CA TYR A 37 3.33 -12.59 5.96
C TYR A 37 3.50 -11.11 6.30
N SER A 38 3.77 -10.81 7.56
CA SER A 38 4.30 -9.50 7.99
C SER A 38 5.75 -9.32 7.52
N ASP A 39 6.23 -8.08 7.50
CA ASP A 39 7.60 -7.72 7.06
C ASP A 39 8.70 -8.46 7.84
N ASN A 40 8.48 -8.63 9.14
CA ASN A 40 9.42 -9.34 10.00
C ASN A 40 9.27 -10.87 9.92
N GLY A 41 8.33 -11.38 9.12
CA GLY A 41 8.04 -12.80 8.93
C GLY A 41 7.46 -13.52 10.16
N GLN A 42 7.20 -12.81 11.26
CA GLN A 42 6.76 -13.40 12.53
C GLN A 42 5.25 -13.66 12.61
N TYR A 43 4.49 -12.96 11.77
CA TYR A 43 3.03 -13.04 11.73
C TYR A 43 2.58 -13.40 10.33
N PHE A 44 1.50 -14.16 10.22
CA PHE A 44 0.93 -14.48 8.91
C PHE A 44 -0.54 -14.84 8.98
N LEU A 45 -1.27 -14.49 7.92
CA LEU A 45 -2.63 -14.96 7.67
C LEU A 45 -2.57 -16.17 6.74
N ALA A 46 -3.26 -17.25 7.08
CA ALA A 46 -3.28 -18.49 6.30
C ALA A 46 -4.70 -18.99 6.08
N MET A 47 -5.03 -19.33 4.83
CA MET A 47 -6.21 -20.12 4.52
C MET A 47 -5.85 -21.60 4.70
N GLN A 48 -6.38 -22.26 5.72
CA GLN A 48 -6.01 -23.62 6.09
C GLN A 48 -6.78 -24.67 5.29
N ALA A 49 -6.21 -25.86 5.15
CA ALA A 49 -6.81 -26.99 4.43
C ALA A 49 -8.10 -27.53 5.07
N ASP A 50 -8.34 -27.24 6.35
CA ASP A 50 -9.58 -27.57 7.06
C ASP A 50 -10.72 -26.56 6.82
N GLY A 51 -10.48 -25.53 6.00
CA GLY A 51 -11.45 -24.49 5.68
C GLY A 51 -11.48 -23.32 6.67
N ASN A 52 -10.50 -23.20 7.55
CA ASN A 52 -10.37 -22.08 8.48
C ASN A 52 -9.42 -21.01 7.97
N LEU A 53 -9.77 -19.74 8.10
CA LEU A 53 -8.84 -18.63 7.86
C LEU A 53 -8.29 -18.17 9.21
N VAL A 54 -6.97 -18.27 9.40
CA VAL A 54 -6.33 -18.07 10.70
C VAL A 54 -5.17 -17.12 10.60
N PHE A 55 -5.11 -16.17 11.53
CA PHE A 55 -3.99 -15.27 11.73
C PHE A 55 -3.11 -15.79 12.87
N TYR A 56 -1.83 -15.99 12.59
CA TYR A 56 -0.83 -16.55 13.49
C TYR A 56 0.20 -15.50 13.90
N GLY A 57 0.72 -15.67 15.11
CA GLY A 57 1.97 -15.06 15.57
C GLY A 57 2.91 -16.12 16.16
N PRO A 58 4.03 -15.69 16.78
CA PRO A 58 5.08 -16.59 17.27
C PRO A 58 4.62 -17.65 18.27
N SER A 59 3.55 -17.37 19.03
CA SER A 59 3.03 -18.25 20.08
C SER A 59 1.77 -19.02 19.69
N GLY A 60 1.32 -18.93 18.43
CA GLY A 60 0.14 -19.64 17.93
C GLY A 60 -0.91 -18.72 17.30
N ALA A 61 -2.14 -19.21 17.22
CA ALA A 61 -3.25 -18.51 16.59
C ALA A 61 -3.67 -17.28 17.43
N LEU A 62 -3.79 -16.13 16.77
CA LEU A 62 -4.19 -14.85 17.37
C LEU A 62 -5.63 -14.45 17.00
N TRP A 63 -6.14 -14.93 15.86
CA TRP A 63 -7.51 -14.72 15.39
C TRP A 63 -7.89 -15.83 14.39
N ALA A 64 -9.17 -16.20 14.32
CA ALA A 64 -9.69 -17.17 13.35
C ALA A 64 -11.11 -16.82 12.89
N SER A 65 -11.45 -17.19 11.65
CA SER A 65 -12.82 -17.10 11.11
C SER A 65 -13.80 -18.08 11.75
N ASN A 66 -13.29 -19.11 12.45
CA ASN A 66 -14.06 -20.20 13.07
C ASN A 66 -14.87 -21.02 12.06
N THR A 67 -14.24 -21.39 10.95
CA THR A 67 -14.88 -22.09 9.81
C THR A 67 -14.29 -23.49 9.55
N VAL A 68 -13.70 -24.12 10.56
CA VAL A 68 -13.19 -25.49 10.48
C VAL A 68 -14.29 -26.45 10.01
N GLY A 69 -14.00 -27.29 9.02
CA GLY A 69 -14.96 -28.24 8.44
C GLY A 69 -16.02 -27.59 7.54
N SER A 70 -15.95 -26.27 7.30
CA SER A 70 -16.92 -25.58 6.44
C SER A 70 -16.82 -25.96 4.97
N GLY A 71 -15.69 -26.54 4.54
CA GLY A 71 -15.38 -26.79 3.13
C GLY A 71 -14.94 -25.56 2.35
N ALA A 72 -14.62 -24.44 3.03
CA ALA A 72 -13.99 -23.30 2.37
C ALA A 72 -12.64 -23.69 1.76
N ILE A 73 -12.36 -23.18 0.57
CA ILE A 73 -11.11 -23.40 -0.16
C ILE A 73 -10.37 -22.11 -0.51
N GLN A 74 -11.03 -20.96 -0.35
CA GLN A 74 -10.51 -19.68 -0.78
C GLN A 74 -11.03 -18.56 0.13
N ALA A 75 -10.14 -17.63 0.50
CA ALA A 75 -10.47 -16.34 1.06
C ALA A 75 -10.25 -15.26 0.00
N MET A 76 -11.21 -14.36 -0.22
CA MET A 76 -11.08 -13.28 -1.20
C MET A 76 -11.41 -11.94 -0.56
N MET A 77 -10.47 -10.98 -0.67
CA MET A 77 -10.76 -9.59 -0.37
C MET A 77 -11.51 -9.00 -1.58
N GLN A 78 -12.81 -8.85 -1.47
CA GLN A 78 -13.64 -8.39 -2.58
C GLN A 78 -13.53 -6.87 -2.78
N PRO A 79 -13.73 -6.38 -4.02
CA PRO A 79 -13.76 -4.95 -4.31
C PRO A 79 -14.81 -4.14 -3.54
N ASP A 80 -15.87 -4.79 -3.06
CA ASP A 80 -16.91 -4.15 -2.25
C ASP A 80 -16.56 -3.99 -0.77
N GLY A 81 -15.36 -4.43 -0.36
CA GLY A 81 -14.89 -4.31 1.03
C GLY A 81 -15.20 -5.51 1.91
N ARG A 82 -15.70 -6.61 1.34
CA ARG A 82 -15.91 -7.85 2.11
C ARG A 82 -14.74 -8.80 1.96
N LEU A 83 -14.23 -9.34 3.08
CA LEU A 83 -13.40 -10.54 3.06
C LEU A 83 -14.32 -11.75 3.13
N VAL A 84 -14.34 -12.56 2.08
CA VAL A 84 -15.31 -13.66 1.93
C VAL A 84 -14.58 -15.00 1.80
N LEU A 85 -15.07 -16.01 2.52
CA LEU A 85 -14.64 -17.40 2.36
C LEU A 85 -15.60 -18.16 1.45
N TYR A 86 -15.04 -18.87 0.48
CA TYR A 86 -15.76 -19.60 -0.57
C TYR A 86 -15.50 -21.10 -0.53
N ARG A 87 -16.55 -21.88 -0.73
CA ARG A 87 -16.50 -23.30 -1.13
C ARG A 87 -16.15 -23.45 -2.63
N PRO A 88 -15.80 -24.67 -3.07
CA PRO A 88 -15.78 -24.98 -4.50
C PRO A 88 -17.10 -24.58 -5.17
N GLY A 89 -17.02 -23.97 -6.34
CA GLY A 89 -18.20 -23.47 -7.07
C GLY A 89 -18.73 -22.10 -6.59
N GLY A 90 -18.05 -21.42 -5.66
CA GLY A 90 -18.33 -20.02 -5.32
C GLY A 90 -19.43 -19.80 -4.26
N ALA A 91 -19.86 -20.85 -3.55
CA ALA A 91 -20.79 -20.68 -2.43
C ALA A 91 -20.08 -20.02 -1.23
N VAL A 92 -20.66 -18.93 -0.73
CA VAL A 92 -20.17 -18.20 0.45
C VAL A 92 -20.42 -19.01 1.71
N VAL A 93 -19.40 -19.16 2.57
CA VAL A 93 -19.57 -19.79 3.90
C VAL A 93 -19.39 -18.84 5.07
N TRP A 94 -18.61 -17.77 4.88
CA TRP A 94 -18.35 -16.76 5.89
C TRP A 94 -17.94 -15.46 5.23
N GLN A 95 -18.21 -14.33 5.88
CA GLN A 95 -17.74 -13.03 5.44
C GLN A 95 -17.51 -12.09 6.61
N LEU A 96 -16.53 -11.19 6.45
CA LEU A 96 -16.36 -9.98 7.25
C LEU A 96 -16.54 -8.78 6.35
N ASN A 97 -17.41 -7.86 6.75
CA ASN A 97 -17.71 -6.64 6.00
C ASN A 97 -17.05 -5.44 6.69
N THR A 98 -16.18 -4.73 5.97
CA THR A 98 -15.58 -3.49 6.48
C THR A 98 -16.51 -2.29 6.38
N GLY A 99 -17.53 -2.36 5.51
CA GLY A 99 -18.41 -1.26 5.14
C GLY A 99 -17.81 -0.30 4.11
N TRP A 100 -16.62 -0.58 3.57
CA TRP A 100 -15.90 0.31 2.67
C TRP A 100 -15.36 -0.43 1.44
N GLY A 101 -15.87 -0.07 0.26
CA GLY A 101 -15.33 -0.55 -1.01
C GLY A 101 -13.85 -0.20 -1.19
N GLY A 102 -13.13 -1.06 -1.89
CA GLY A 102 -11.69 -0.93 -2.09
C GLY A 102 -10.85 -1.17 -0.84
N SER A 103 -11.43 -1.70 0.24
CA SER A 103 -10.64 -2.10 1.41
C SER A 103 -9.60 -3.16 1.06
N PHE A 104 -8.53 -3.17 1.85
CA PHE A 104 -7.52 -4.21 1.81
C PHE A 104 -7.16 -4.61 3.24
N LEU A 105 -6.68 -5.83 3.39
CA LEU A 105 -6.21 -6.38 4.65
C LEU A 105 -4.70 -6.24 4.72
N ASN A 106 -4.14 -5.91 5.88
CA ASN A 106 -2.71 -5.80 6.13
C ASN A 106 -2.32 -6.63 7.36
N VAL A 107 -1.24 -7.41 7.21
CA VAL A 107 -0.64 -8.27 8.24
C VAL A 107 0.56 -7.52 8.83
N GLN A 108 0.44 -7.05 10.07
CA GLN A 108 1.39 -6.10 10.63
C GLN A 108 2.42 -6.76 11.54
N SER A 109 3.64 -6.20 11.52
CA SER A 109 4.79 -6.70 12.29
C SER A 109 4.65 -6.52 13.81
N ASP A 110 3.67 -5.74 14.26
CA ASP A 110 3.29 -5.57 15.67
C ASP A 110 2.31 -6.66 16.15
N GLY A 111 1.93 -7.59 15.27
CA GLY A 111 0.99 -8.64 15.56
C GLY A 111 -0.46 -8.21 15.46
N ASN A 112 -0.77 -7.14 14.72
CA ASN A 112 -2.12 -6.78 14.36
C ASN A 112 -2.53 -7.29 12.97
N LEU A 113 -3.84 -7.46 12.78
CA LEU A 113 -4.47 -7.75 11.50
C LEU A 113 -5.49 -6.64 11.27
N VAL A 114 -5.24 -5.80 10.27
CA VAL A 114 -5.97 -4.53 10.09
C VAL A 114 -6.54 -4.45 8.69
N PHE A 115 -7.80 -4.05 8.58
CA PHE A 115 -8.36 -3.63 7.31
C PHE A 115 -8.24 -2.12 7.18
N TYR A 116 -7.78 -1.68 6.03
CA TYR A 116 -7.67 -0.29 5.67
C TYR A 116 -8.64 0.04 4.54
N ARG A 117 -9.01 1.32 4.47
CA ARG A 117 -9.57 1.94 3.26
C ARG A 117 -8.64 3.04 2.78
N LEU A 118 -8.70 3.34 1.49
CA LEU A 118 -8.00 4.46 0.90
C LEU A 118 -8.91 5.70 0.91
N LYS A 119 -8.48 6.75 1.60
CA LYS A 119 -9.13 8.08 1.57
C LYS A 119 -8.24 9.03 0.76
N PRO A 120 -8.65 9.48 -0.44
CA PRO A 120 -7.90 10.50 -1.16
C PRO A 120 -7.94 11.80 -0.36
N VAL A 121 -6.78 12.44 -0.17
CA VAL A 121 -6.65 13.73 0.55
C VAL A 121 -6.19 14.87 -0.36
N TRP A 122 -5.62 14.54 -1.51
CA TRP A 122 -5.29 15.45 -2.59
C TRP A 122 -5.23 14.66 -3.89
N ASP A 123 -5.64 15.27 -5.01
CA ASP A 123 -5.44 14.72 -6.34
C ASP A 123 -5.17 15.80 -7.38
N SER A 124 -4.56 15.43 -8.50
CA SER A 124 -4.26 16.35 -9.61
C SER A 124 -5.47 16.73 -10.44
N HIS A 125 -6.65 16.15 -10.19
CA HIS A 125 -7.88 16.33 -10.98
C HIS A 125 -7.72 15.97 -12.46
N THR A 126 -6.88 14.97 -12.75
CA THR A 126 -6.56 14.54 -14.11
C THR A 126 -7.06 13.14 -14.47
N SER A 127 -7.82 12.51 -13.57
CA SER A 127 -8.45 11.22 -13.84
C SER A 127 -9.28 11.28 -15.13
N ASP A 128 -9.00 10.35 -16.05
CA ASP A 128 -9.76 10.15 -17.27
C ASP A 128 -10.31 8.72 -17.34
N PRO A 129 -11.57 8.51 -16.89
CA PRO A 129 -12.23 7.21 -16.91
C PRO A 129 -12.29 6.56 -18.29
N ALA A 130 -12.29 7.34 -19.38
CA ALA A 130 -12.36 6.81 -20.74
C ALA A 130 -11.06 6.09 -21.16
N THR A 131 -9.99 6.29 -20.40
CA THR A 131 -8.66 5.72 -20.66
C THR A 131 -8.17 4.81 -19.54
N MET A 132 -9.07 4.40 -18.63
CA MET A 132 -8.77 3.46 -17.56
C MET A 132 -8.09 2.21 -18.10
N GLN A 133 -6.91 1.92 -17.58
CA GLN A 133 -6.18 0.70 -17.91
C GLN A 133 -6.18 -0.23 -16.71
N ASN A 134 -6.21 -1.55 -16.95
CA ASN A 134 -6.07 -2.55 -15.89
C ASN A 134 -4.58 -2.74 -15.54
N LEU A 135 -3.95 -1.68 -15.04
CA LEU A 135 -2.55 -1.65 -14.65
C LEU A 135 -2.41 -1.25 -13.18
N PRO A 136 -1.42 -1.80 -12.46
CA PRO A 136 -1.13 -1.36 -11.10
C PRO A 136 -0.69 0.11 -11.11
N SER A 137 -1.04 0.82 -10.03
CA SER A 137 -0.52 2.17 -9.80
C SER A 137 0.96 2.13 -9.44
N GLN A 138 1.71 3.15 -9.83
CA GLN A 138 3.04 3.41 -9.29
C GLN A 138 2.88 4.14 -7.96
N THR A 139 3.38 3.55 -6.86
CA THR A 139 3.24 4.12 -5.52
C THR A 139 4.56 4.60 -4.95
N PHE A 140 4.54 5.69 -4.19
CA PHE A 140 5.67 6.25 -3.46
C PHE A 140 5.33 6.29 -1.96
N MET A 141 5.84 5.31 -1.23
CA MET A 141 5.68 5.22 0.22
C MET A 141 6.65 6.18 0.91
N PRO A 142 6.21 6.99 1.88
CA PRO A 142 7.07 7.95 2.53
C PRO A 142 8.08 7.29 3.49
N PRO A 143 9.29 7.87 3.66
CA PRO A 143 9.82 8.97 2.87
C PRO A 143 10.23 8.49 1.47
N ALA A 144 9.74 9.16 0.43
CA ALA A 144 10.15 8.88 -0.95
C ALA A 144 10.65 10.15 -1.62
N HIS A 145 11.89 10.08 -2.12
CA HIS A 145 12.50 11.12 -2.93
C HIS A 145 12.26 10.83 -4.41
N ILE A 146 11.80 11.85 -5.13
CA ILE A 146 11.70 11.87 -6.58
C ILE A 146 12.77 12.86 -7.07
N ALA A 147 13.85 12.32 -7.64
CA ALA A 147 14.97 13.12 -8.13
C ALA A 147 14.70 13.71 -9.52
N PRO A 148 15.25 14.89 -9.85
CA PRO A 148 15.19 15.44 -11.20
C PRO A 148 15.72 14.48 -12.25
N GLY A 149 15.08 14.43 -13.42
CA GLY A 149 15.38 13.54 -14.54
C GLY A 149 14.72 12.15 -14.45
N ASN A 150 14.26 11.71 -13.28
CA ASN A 150 13.58 10.43 -13.15
C ASN A 150 12.13 10.53 -13.63
N SER A 151 11.73 9.60 -14.50
CA SER A 151 10.35 9.44 -14.93
C SER A 151 9.75 8.13 -14.41
N TYR A 152 8.44 8.15 -14.17
CA TYR A 152 7.67 7.01 -13.68
C TYR A 152 6.43 6.87 -14.52
N THR A 153 6.22 5.69 -15.11
CA THR A 153 5.21 5.47 -16.14
C THR A 153 4.17 4.47 -15.68
N VAL A 154 2.89 4.77 -15.92
CA VAL A 154 1.78 3.83 -15.81
C VAL A 154 0.96 3.94 -17.10
N GLY A 155 1.04 2.92 -17.94
CA GLY A 155 0.34 2.92 -19.23
C GLY A 155 0.78 4.08 -20.13
N GLN A 156 -0.19 4.92 -20.54
CA GLN A 156 0.06 6.09 -21.37
C GLN A 156 0.47 7.35 -20.59
N TYR A 157 0.57 7.25 -19.26
CA TYR A 157 0.86 8.35 -18.36
C TYR A 157 2.27 8.25 -17.82
N PHE A 158 2.99 9.37 -17.74
CA PHE A 158 4.24 9.41 -17.00
C PHE A 158 4.41 10.70 -16.21
N LEU A 159 4.87 10.55 -14.97
CA LEU A 159 5.25 11.63 -14.06
C LEU A 159 6.76 11.81 -14.16
N ILE A 160 7.24 13.04 -14.31
CA ILE A 160 8.66 13.37 -14.30
C ILE A 160 8.90 14.62 -13.47
N PHE A 161 9.93 14.57 -12.62
CA PHE A 161 10.53 15.79 -12.10
C PHE A 161 11.59 16.24 -13.07
N GLN A 162 11.32 17.29 -13.84
CA GLN A 162 12.20 17.75 -14.90
C GLN A 162 13.40 18.50 -14.34
N THR A 163 14.49 18.54 -15.11
CA THR A 163 15.73 19.23 -14.72
C THR A 163 15.60 20.76 -14.72
N ASP A 164 14.50 21.30 -15.24
CA ASP A 164 14.15 22.72 -15.14
C ASP A 164 13.45 23.07 -13.80
N GLY A 165 13.25 22.08 -12.92
CA GLY A 165 12.61 22.22 -11.63
C GLY A 165 11.09 22.06 -11.65
N ASN A 166 10.48 21.63 -12.77
CA ASN A 166 9.05 21.39 -12.86
C ASN A 166 8.68 19.92 -12.62
N MET A 167 7.65 19.64 -11.82
CA MET A 167 7.04 18.31 -11.80
C MET A 167 5.89 18.30 -12.80
N VAL A 168 5.93 17.37 -13.75
CA VAL A 168 4.95 17.34 -14.85
C VAL A 168 4.41 15.93 -15.04
N LEU A 169 3.10 15.84 -15.17
CA LEU A 169 2.39 14.63 -15.56
C LEU A 169 1.97 14.75 -17.02
N TYR A 170 2.44 13.81 -17.82
CA TYR A 170 2.17 13.72 -19.25
C TYR A 170 1.22 12.56 -19.56
N LYS A 171 0.48 12.71 -20.66
CA LYS A 171 -0.34 11.71 -21.33
C LYS A 171 0.17 11.53 -22.77
N ASN A 172 0.16 10.30 -23.27
CA ASN A 172 0.52 9.96 -24.64
C ASN A 172 1.91 10.50 -25.07
N GLY A 173 2.87 10.54 -24.14
CA GLY A 173 4.24 10.94 -24.40
C GLY A 173 4.51 12.45 -24.44
N SER A 174 3.53 13.30 -24.79
CA SER A 174 3.78 14.74 -24.99
C SER A 174 2.70 15.68 -24.46
N GLN A 175 1.48 15.20 -24.22
CA GLN A 175 0.40 16.05 -23.72
C GLN A 175 0.59 16.28 -22.22
N ILE A 176 0.84 17.51 -21.81
CA ILE A 176 0.84 17.88 -20.39
C ILE A 176 -0.60 17.88 -19.89
N ILE A 177 -0.87 17.15 -18.81
CA ILE A 177 -2.18 17.12 -18.16
C ILE A 177 -2.16 17.72 -16.75
N TRP A 178 -1.01 17.75 -16.09
CA TRP A 178 -0.80 18.48 -14.83
C TRP A 178 0.66 18.94 -14.70
N SER A 179 0.87 20.05 -13.99
CA SER A 179 2.20 20.54 -13.64
C SER A 179 2.17 21.27 -12.29
N SER A 180 3.27 21.19 -11.53
CA SER A 180 3.45 21.97 -10.28
C SER A 180 3.65 23.47 -10.52
N GLY A 181 3.97 23.87 -11.76
CA GLY A 181 4.24 25.28 -12.10
C GLY A 181 5.56 25.81 -11.54
N THR A 182 6.53 24.93 -11.27
CA THR A 182 7.80 25.27 -10.61
C THR A 182 8.98 25.41 -11.58
N THR A 183 8.74 25.51 -12.89
CA THR A 183 9.80 25.75 -13.90
C THR A 183 10.63 26.98 -13.54
N GLY A 184 11.95 26.84 -13.59
CA GLY A 184 12.89 27.95 -13.36
C GLY A 184 13.00 28.39 -11.89
N SER A 185 12.32 27.72 -10.96
CA SER A 185 12.41 28.03 -9.53
C SER A 185 13.75 27.63 -8.90
N GLY A 186 14.58 26.85 -9.61
CA GLY A 186 15.78 26.22 -9.07
C GLY A 186 15.48 24.99 -8.20
N ALA A 187 14.30 24.40 -8.33
CA ALA A 187 13.92 23.21 -7.57
C ALA A 187 14.77 22.00 -7.95
N THR A 188 15.23 21.27 -6.93
CA THR A 188 16.13 20.11 -7.06
C THR A 188 15.64 18.89 -6.30
N ASP A 189 14.63 19.03 -5.44
CA ASP A 189 14.18 17.96 -4.55
C ASP A 189 12.65 17.90 -4.52
N ALA A 190 12.08 16.73 -4.76
CA ALA A 190 10.65 16.49 -4.57
C ALA A 190 10.47 15.29 -3.63
N TRP A 191 9.68 15.47 -2.58
CA TRP A 191 9.55 14.47 -1.52
C TRP A 191 8.09 14.19 -1.20
N MET A 192 7.72 12.91 -1.21
CA MET A 192 6.58 12.43 -0.44
C MET A 192 7.07 12.19 0.99
N GLN A 193 6.68 13.09 1.89
CA GLN A 193 7.21 13.16 3.24
C GLN A 193 6.43 12.26 4.21
N ALA A 194 7.09 11.87 5.31
CA ALA A 194 6.49 11.04 6.35
C ALA A 194 5.32 11.70 7.08
N ASP A 195 5.25 13.04 7.06
CA ASP A 195 4.11 13.79 7.59
C ASP A 195 2.88 13.80 6.65
N GLY A 196 3.01 13.25 5.45
CA GLY A 196 1.94 13.16 4.47
C GLY A 196 1.86 14.30 3.47
N ASN A 197 2.77 15.26 3.54
CA ASN A 197 2.88 16.31 2.54
C ASN A 197 3.74 15.85 1.35
N PHE A 198 3.30 16.16 0.14
CA PHE A 198 4.16 16.11 -1.04
C PHE A 198 4.68 17.51 -1.34
N VAL A 199 6.00 17.70 -1.34
CA VAL A 199 6.65 19.02 -1.37
C VAL A 199 7.80 19.05 -2.37
N ILE A 200 7.89 20.14 -3.13
CA ILE A 200 9.00 20.45 -4.03
C ILE A 200 9.82 21.58 -3.41
N TYR A 201 11.14 21.39 -3.33
CA TYR A 201 12.08 22.32 -2.72
C TYR A 201 13.09 22.87 -3.72
N ALA A 202 13.46 24.13 -3.52
CA ALA A 202 14.62 24.78 -4.11
C ALA A 202 15.52 25.28 -2.97
N ASN A 203 16.78 24.85 -2.94
CA ASN A 203 17.75 25.24 -1.90
C ASN A 203 17.21 25.06 -0.45
N GLY A 204 16.52 23.94 -0.20
CA GLY A 204 15.91 23.64 1.10
C GLY A 204 14.65 24.44 1.45
N SER A 205 14.20 25.36 0.59
CA SER A 205 12.95 26.11 0.78
C SER A 205 11.82 25.53 -0.09
N PRO A 206 10.60 25.33 0.46
CA PRO A 206 9.50 24.77 -0.30
C PRO A 206 9.00 25.79 -1.34
N VAL A 207 8.98 25.41 -2.61
CA VAL A 207 8.46 26.23 -3.72
C VAL A 207 7.05 25.81 -4.13
N TRP A 208 6.65 24.57 -3.82
CA TRP A 208 5.29 24.07 -4.03
C TRP A 208 4.99 22.94 -3.02
N LYS A 209 3.73 22.81 -2.61
CA LYS A 209 3.27 21.75 -1.70
C LYS A 209 1.79 21.44 -1.88
N THR A 210 1.41 20.22 -1.51
CA THR A 210 0.02 19.72 -1.53
C THR A 210 -0.83 20.17 -0.33
N ASN A 211 -0.20 20.66 0.73
CA ASN A 211 -0.86 21.06 1.99
C ASN A 211 -1.58 19.88 2.68
N THR A 212 -1.03 18.67 2.59
CA THR A 212 -1.56 17.45 3.20
C THR A 212 -0.78 16.97 4.42
N ALA A 213 0.02 17.85 5.05
CA ALA A 213 0.73 17.54 6.28
C ALA A 213 -0.25 17.13 7.41
N GLY A 214 0.13 16.12 8.19
CA GLY A 214 -0.72 15.48 9.21
C GLY A 214 -1.57 14.32 8.68
N THR A 215 -1.44 13.95 7.40
CA THR A 215 -2.18 12.82 6.84
C THR A 215 -1.62 11.50 7.40
N PRO A 216 -2.44 10.65 8.05
CA PRO A 216 -1.97 9.39 8.60
C PRO A 216 -1.75 8.33 7.51
N ASN A 217 -0.70 7.52 7.68
CA ASN A 217 -0.27 6.45 6.77
C ASN A 217 -0.35 6.83 5.27
N PRO A 218 0.29 7.94 4.87
CA PRO A 218 0.08 8.53 3.57
C PRO A 218 0.92 7.83 2.50
N TYR A 219 0.51 7.89 1.25
CA TYR A 219 1.38 7.60 0.10
C TYR A 219 0.89 8.35 -1.14
N LEU A 220 1.81 8.63 -2.06
CA LEU A 220 1.52 9.19 -3.38
C LEU A 220 1.36 8.05 -4.39
N ALA A 221 0.40 8.16 -5.31
CA ALA A 221 0.16 7.18 -6.36
C ALA A 221 -0.08 7.85 -7.71
N LEU A 222 0.68 7.42 -8.72
CA LEU A 222 0.33 7.64 -10.12
C LEU A 222 -0.54 6.46 -10.58
N GLN A 223 -1.75 6.76 -11.00
CA GLN A 223 -2.79 5.79 -11.32
C GLN A 223 -2.92 5.57 -12.83
N ALA A 224 -3.49 4.42 -13.19
CA ALA A 224 -3.68 4.00 -14.58
C ALA A 224 -4.75 4.80 -15.35
N ASP A 225 -5.44 5.70 -14.65
CA ASP A 225 -6.42 6.64 -15.19
C ASP A 225 -5.82 8.03 -15.43
N GLY A 226 -4.53 8.20 -15.15
CA GLY A 226 -3.83 9.48 -15.30
C GLY A 226 -3.98 10.41 -14.11
N ASN A 227 -4.50 9.94 -12.97
CA ASN A 227 -4.53 10.73 -11.75
C ASN A 227 -3.26 10.56 -10.92
N LEU A 228 -2.80 11.65 -10.32
CA LEU A 228 -1.78 11.64 -9.28
C LEU A 228 -2.49 11.95 -7.95
N VAL A 229 -2.46 11.01 -7.00
CA VAL A 229 -3.28 11.06 -5.79
C VAL A 229 -2.42 10.83 -4.55
N ILE A 230 -2.66 11.61 -3.50
CA ILE A 230 -2.21 11.26 -2.15
C ILE A 230 -3.35 10.57 -1.43
N TYR A 231 -3.11 9.34 -0.99
CA TYR A 231 -4.04 8.57 -0.18
C TYR A 231 -3.59 8.54 1.28
N SER A 232 -4.57 8.65 2.18
CA SER A 232 -4.46 8.18 3.56
C SER A 232 -4.96 6.75 3.67
N GLN A 233 -4.18 5.86 4.28
CA GLN A 233 -4.62 4.52 4.64
C GLN A 233 -5.27 4.56 6.02
N VAL A 234 -6.61 4.63 6.02
CA VAL A 234 -7.41 4.77 7.24
C VAL A 234 -7.84 3.39 7.74
N PRO A 235 -7.49 2.98 8.96
CA PRO A 235 -7.91 1.70 9.50
C PRO A 235 -9.42 1.73 9.75
N VAL A 236 -10.12 0.66 9.36
CA VAL A 236 -11.59 0.53 9.47
C VAL A 236 -12.02 -0.64 10.33
N TRP A 237 -11.13 -1.61 10.53
CA TRP A 237 -11.33 -2.76 11.41
C TRP A 237 -9.97 -3.30 11.86
N ASP A 238 -9.86 -3.77 13.10
CA ASP A 238 -8.71 -4.56 13.55
C ASP A 238 -9.12 -5.75 14.42
N ARG A 239 -8.25 -6.75 14.57
CA ARG A 239 -8.57 -8.00 15.27
C ARG A 239 -8.90 -7.83 16.76
N THR A 240 -8.45 -6.75 17.38
CA THR A 240 -8.56 -6.49 18.82
C THR A 240 -9.80 -5.66 19.16
N HIS A 241 -10.21 -4.73 18.28
CA HIS A 241 -11.35 -3.85 18.53
C HIS A 241 -12.56 -4.12 17.62
N GLY A 242 -12.40 -4.90 16.56
CA GLY A 242 -13.42 -5.06 15.55
C GLY A 242 -13.56 -3.77 14.70
N PRO A 243 -14.79 -3.39 14.28
CA PRO A 243 -15.01 -2.17 13.51
C PRO A 243 -14.54 -0.92 14.25
N LEU A 244 -13.77 -0.07 13.57
CA LEU A 244 -13.22 1.16 14.14
C LEU A 244 -14.07 2.36 13.76
N GLN A 245 -14.38 3.21 14.74
CA GLN A 245 -15.12 4.45 14.49
C GLN A 245 -14.32 5.36 13.57
N GLN A 246 -14.99 5.83 12.52
CA GLN A 246 -14.43 6.80 11.59
C GLN A 246 -14.79 8.19 12.07
N THR A 247 -13.80 9.02 12.39
CA THR A 247 -14.02 10.46 12.45
C THR A 247 -14.24 10.97 11.02
N ARG A 248 -15.29 11.79 10.84
CA ARG A 248 -15.66 12.36 9.53
C ARG A 248 -14.55 13.25 8.99
#